data_AF-A0AAU1FZB6-F1
#
_entry.id   AF-A0AAU1FZB6-F1
#
_cell.length_a   1.000
_cell.length_b   1.000
_cell.length_c   1.000
_cell.angle_alpha   90.00
_cell.angle_beta   90.00
_cell.angle_gamma   90.00
#
_symmetry.space_group_name_H-M   'P 1'
#
loop_
_entity.id
_entity.type
_entity.pdbx_description
1 polymer ?
#
loop_
_entity_poly.entity_id
_entity_poly.type
_entity_poly.pdbx_seq_one_letter_code
_entity_poly.pdbx_strand_id
1 'polypeptide(L)'
;MTTFRQHMTDRTVEALAGFPEASERGTYAVTFRLDSVDQDPRFPYLAVGYTTGEQAAQVSAEAGPTDRWEARWSYAYFPPSGLEGIRVLGHEPENDPRGAELYRREAVAEGLWREDDPAADVEDERAERFESDFRGLCVGLARELHEGGHLTAALGRAVPVILYDMFDPEEMFALTRAANPPELIADFLAGEDAP
;
A
#
# COMPACT_ATOMS: atom_id res chain seq x y z
N MET A 1 -13.28 -0.45 -22.33
CA MET A 1 -13.43 0.53 -21.24
C MET A 1 -12.41 0.18 -20.18
N THR A 2 -11.70 1.16 -19.62
CA THR A 2 -10.74 0.95 -18.53
C THR A 2 -11.48 0.52 -17.25
N THR A 3 -10.98 -0.53 -16.61
CA THR A 3 -11.45 -1.00 -15.28
C THR A 3 -10.72 -0.28 -14.16
N PHE A 4 -11.27 -0.32 -12.93
CA PHE A 4 -10.59 0.25 -11.76
C PHE A 4 -9.22 -0.39 -11.54
N ARG A 5 -9.11 -1.73 -11.64
CA ARG A 5 -7.83 -2.46 -11.53
C ARG A 5 -6.80 -1.97 -12.55
N GLN A 6 -7.18 -1.83 -13.81
CA GLN A 6 -6.26 -1.34 -14.86
C GLN A 6 -5.78 0.09 -14.55
N HIS A 7 -6.70 0.97 -14.16
CA HIS A 7 -6.36 2.33 -13.75
C HIS A 7 -5.38 2.34 -12.57
N MET A 8 -5.66 1.56 -11.51
CA MET A 8 -4.77 1.46 -10.36
C MET A 8 -3.38 0.93 -10.74
N THR A 9 -3.31 -0.03 -11.66
CA THR A 9 -2.03 -0.59 -12.16
C THR A 9 -1.22 0.49 -12.89
N ASP A 10 -1.82 1.13 -13.88
CA ASP A 10 -1.17 2.17 -14.68
C ASP A 10 -0.65 3.32 -13.79
N ARG A 11 -1.49 3.76 -12.84
CA ARG A 11 -1.15 4.85 -11.92
C ARG A 11 -0.09 4.47 -10.91
N THR A 12 -0.05 3.21 -10.47
CA THR A 12 1.01 2.72 -9.58
C THR A 12 2.35 2.68 -10.31
N VAL A 13 2.37 2.21 -11.56
CA VAL A 13 3.59 2.24 -12.40
C VAL A 13 4.06 3.68 -12.65
N GLU A 14 3.14 4.60 -12.91
CA GLU A 14 3.46 6.03 -13.05
C GLU A 14 4.02 6.63 -11.76
N ALA A 15 3.48 6.24 -10.59
CA ALA A 15 3.98 6.68 -9.30
C ALA A 15 5.44 6.26 -9.10
N LEU A 16 5.81 5.02 -9.44
CA LEU A 16 7.19 4.53 -9.37
C LEU A 16 8.14 5.36 -10.26
N ALA A 17 7.72 5.70 -11.48
CA ALA A 17 8.50 6.54 -12.39
C ALA A 17 8.67 7.99 -11.90
N GLY A 18 7.84 8.41 -10.94
CA GLY A 18 7.92 9.73 -10.31
C GLY A 18 8.85 9.80 -9.10
N PHE A 19 9.53 8.71 -8.74
CA PHE A 19 10.45 8.71 -7.61
C PHE A 19 11.69 9.58 -7.93
N PRO A 20 12.24 10.32 -6.96
CA PRO A 20 13.47 11.08 -7.20
C PRO A 20 14.65 10.15 -7.50
N GLU A 21 15.53 10.51 -8.46
CA GLU A 21 16.70 9.69 -8.84
C GLU A 21 17.60 9.35 -7.64
N ALA A 22 17.79 10.29 -6.71
CA ALA A 22 18.54 10.07 -5.47
C ALA A 22 17.88 9.02 -4.57
N SER A 23 16.55 8.95 -4.58
CA SER A 23 15.78 7.93 -3.88
C SER A 23 15.86 6.60 -4.61
N GLU A 24 15.76 6.52 -5.94
CA GLU A 24 15.85 5.25 -6.70
C GLU A 24 17.05 4.39 -6.30
N ARG A 25 18.23 5.01 -6.14
CA ARG A 25 19.47 4.30 -5.75
C ARG A 25 19.51 3.91 -4.26
N GLY A 26 18.80 4.64 -3.42
CA GLY A 26 18.76 4.47 -1.97
C GLY A 26 17.55 3.69 -1.45
N THR A 27 16.50 3.55 -2.26
CA THR A 27 15.21 2.95 -1.90
C THR A 27 15.38 1.48 -1.60
N TYR A 28 15.12 1.05 -0.37
CA TYR A 28 15.14 -0.37 -0.01
C TYR A 28 13.74 -0.97 0.06
N ALA A 29 12.69 -0.16 0.07
CA ALA A 29 11.32 -0.62 0.01
C ALA A 29 10.41 0.42 -0.66
N VAL A 30 9.45 -0.07 -1.44
CA VAL A 30 8.24 0.68 -1.81
C VAL A 30 7.22 0.48 -0.70
N THR A 31 6.41 1.50 -0.41
CA THR A 31 5.39 1.42 0.63
C THR A 31 4.00 1.60 0.04
N PHE A 32 3.10 0.74 0.44
CA PHE A 32 1.68 0.76 0.11
C PHE A 32 0.91 0.97 1.41
N ARG A 33 0.45 2.21 1.65
CA ARG A 33 -0.49 2.49 2.75
C ARG A 33 -1.90 2.28 2.26
N LEU A 34 -2.62 1.37 2.90
CA LEU A 34 -4.05 1.18 2.71
C LEU A 34 -4.78 2.00 3.78
N ASP A 35 -5.78 2.77 3.36
CA ASP A 35 -6.57 3.65 4.21
C ASP A 35 -7.90 3.96 3.50
N SER A 36 -8.78 4.70 4.16
CA SER A 36 -10.06 5.15 3.63
C SER A 36 -10.35 6.60 4.02
N VAL A 37 -11.06 7.32 3.14
CA VAL A 37 -11.47 8.71 3.43
C VAL A 37 -12.44 8.69 4.60
N ASP A 38 -12.17 9.51 5.62
CA ASP A 38 -12.98 9.63 6.84
C ASP A 38 -13.28 8.30 7.56
N GLN A 39 -12.44 7.28 7.38
CA GLN A 39 -12.64 5.94 7.96
C GLN A 39 -13.87 5.21 7.42
N ASP A 40 -14.29 5.56 6.21
CA ASP A 40 -15.40 4.92 5.55
C ASP A 40 -14.91 3.95 4.47
N PRO A 41 -15.07 2.63 4.66
CA PRO A 41 -14.51 1.60 3.79
C PRO A 41 -15.06 1.63 2.35
N ARG A 42 -16.11 2.42 2.09
CA ARG A 42 -16.62 2.67 0.73
C ARG A 42 -15.68 3.57 -0.09
N PHE A 43 -14.80 4.31 0.57
CA PHE A 43 -13.89 5.27 -0.04
C PHE A 43 -12.41 4.87 0.18
N PRO A 44 -11.99 3.65 -0.19
CA PRO A 44 -10.63 3.21 0.07
C PRO A 44 -9.64 3.85 -0.89
N TYR A 45 -8.42 4.07 -0.41
CA TYR A 45 -7.33 4.60 -1.21
C TYR A 45 -5.99 3.97 -0.84
N LEU A 46 -5.08 4.02 -1.80
CA LEU A 46 -3.72 3.53 -1.69
C LEU A 46 -2.78 4.73 -1.78
N ALA A 47 -1.99 4.96 -0.73
CA ALA A 47 -0.85 5.86 -0.82
C ALA A 47 0.40 5.08 -1.21
N VAL A 48 1.01 5.44 -2.34
CA VAL A 48 2.23 4.82 -2.88
C VAL A 48 3.42 5.69 -2.53
N GLY A 49 4.39 5.09 -1.84
CA GLY A 49 5.56 5.76 -1.32
C GLY A 49 6.83 4.91 -1.38
N TYR A 50 7.86 5.39 -0.69
CA TYR A 50 9.13 4.67 -0.56
C TYR A 50 9.90 5.08 0.68
N THR A 51 10.83 4.20 1.06
CA THR A 51 11.81 4.44 2.13
C THR A 51 13.22 4.13 1.66
N THR A 52 14.19 4.92 2.11
CA THR A 52 15.61 4.80 1.75
C THR A 52 16.48 4.34 2.92
N GLY A 53 17.61 3.71 2.61
CA GLY A 53 18.51 3.19 3.63
C GLY A 53 19.08 4.30 4.52
N GLU A 54 19.24 5.50 3.98
CA GLU A 54 19.65 6.69 4.73
C GLU A 54 18.60 7.10 5.75
N GLN A 55 17.32 7.16 5.35
CA GLN A 55 16.22 7.49 6.25
C GLN A 55 16.12 6.47 7.40
N ALA A 56 16.16 5.18 7.08
CA ALA A 56 16.14 4.13 8.10
C ALA A 56 17.35 4.18 9.05
N ALA A 57 18.55 4.50 8.53
CA ALA A 57 19.75 4.64 9.34
C ALA A 57 19.69 5.86 10.29
N GLN A 58 19.12 6.98 9.81
CA GLN A 58 18.90 8.16 10.64
C GLN A 58 17.97 7.84 11.82
N VAL A 59 16.81 7.23 11.54
CA VAL A 59 15.86 6.85 12.59
C VAL A 59 16.45 5.82 13.54
N SER A 60 17.18 4.82 13.02
CA SER A 60 17.86 3.80 13.85
C SER A 60 18.90 4.40 14.80
N ALA A 61 19.59 5.48 14.40
CA ALA A 61 20.56 6.16 15.25
C ALA A 61 19.89 6.89 16.42
N GLU A 62 18.65 7.32 16.25
CA GLU A 62 17.84 7.99 17.27
C GLU A 62 17.12 7.00 18.19
N ALA A 63 16.60 5.88 17.65
CA ALA A 63 15.85 4.86 18.40
C ALA A 63 16.75 3.96 19.28
N GLY A 64 18.01 3.77 18.92
CA GLY A 64 18.95 2.92 19.67
C GLY A 64 19.09 1.49 19.10
N PRO A 65 20.01 0.67 19.64
CA PRO A 65 20.46 -0.57 18.99
C PRO A 65 19.48 -1.75 19.06
N THR A 66 18.53 -1.78 20.00
CA THR A 66 17.53 -2.86 20.13
C THR A 66 16.38 -2.72 19.13
N ASP A 67 16.13 -1.52 18.60
CA ASP A 67 14.90 -1.21 17.85
C ASP A 67 15.17 -1.05 16.34
N ARG A 68 16.30 -1.59 15.86
CA ARG A 68 16.74 -1.42 14.46
C ARG A 68 15.78 -2.01 13.44
N TRP A 69 15.11 -3.10 13.78
CA TRP A 69 14.08 -3.69 12.92
C TRP A 69 12.89 -2.74 12.82
N GLU A 70 12.37 -2.26 13.95
CA GLU A 70 11.22 -1.33 13.97
C GLU A 70 11.54 -0.03 13.24
N ALA A 71 12.71 0.57 13.50
CA ALA A 71 13.16 1.79 12.83
C ALA A 71 13.27 1.64 11.30
N ARG A 72 13.43 0.42 10.79
CA ARG A 72 13.51 0.11 9.37
C ARG A 72 12.17 -0.34 8.78
N TRP A 73 11.35 -1.07 9.51
CA TRP A 73 10.24 -1.82 8.93
C TRP A 73 8.87 -1.42 9.46
N SER A 74 8.80 -0.80 10.63
CA SER A 74 7.54 -0.31 11.18
C SER A 74 7.17 1.02 10.53
N TYR A 75 5.94 1.09 10.03
CA TYR A 75 5.39 2.31 9.42
C TYR A 75 5.37 3.50 10.39
N ALA A 76 5.38 3.27 11.70
CA ALA A 76 5.48 4.31 12.73
C ALA A 76 6.78 5.14 12.61
N TYR A 77 7.80 4.58 11.97
CA TYR A 77 9.11 5.19 11.76
C TYR A 77 9.34 5.61 10.31
N PHE A 78 8.36 5.38 9.42
CA PHE A 78 8.52 5.77 8.03
C PHE A 78 8.52 7.30 7.89
N PRO A 79 9.43 7.85 7.08
CA PRO A 79 9.41 9.27 6.72
C PRO A 79 8.14 9.59 5.92
N PRO A 80 7.77 10.87 5.73
CA PRO A 80 6.58 11.25 4.96
C PRO A 80 6.50 10.60 3.57
N SER A 81 7.65 10.43 2.87
CA SER A 81 7.70 9.74 1.56
C SER A 81 7.22 8.30 1.61
N GLY A 82 7.35 7.63 2.75
CA GLY A 82 6.91 6.26 3.00
C GLY A 82 5.55 6.20 3.68
N LEU A 83 5.31 7.05 4.68
CA LEU A 83 4.11 7.06 5.52
C LEU A 83 2.89 7.68 4.82
N GLU A 84 3.06 8.85 4.23
CA GLU A 84 2.01 9.59 3.49
C GLU A 84 1.99 9.20 2.01
N GLY A 85 3.09 8.63 1.53
CA GLY A 85 3.32 8.37 0.13
C GLY A 85 3.59 9.65 -0.65
N ILE A 86 3.89 9.48 -1.93
CA ILE A 86 4.07 10.59 -2.88
C ILE A 86 2.90 10.70 -3.86
N ARG A 87 2.05 9.67 -3.93
CA ARG A 87 0.85 9.61 -4.76
C ARG A 87 -0.24 8.89 -4.00
N VAL A 88 -1.46 9.40 -4.11
CA VAL A 88 -2.68 8.80 -3.58
C VAL A 88 -3.54 8.36 -4.76
N LEU A 89 -3.96 7.10 -4.75
CA LEU A 89 -4.69 6.42 -5.83
C LEU A 89 -5.94 5.75 -5.25
N GLY A 90 -6.98 5.58 -6.06
CA GLY A 90 -8.17 4.84 -5.66
C GLY A 90 -9.39 5.73 -5.51
N HIS A 91 -10.26 5.46 -4.53
CA HIS A 91 -11.46 6.25 -4.30
C HIS A 91 -11.18 7.45 -3.37
N GLU A 92 -10.24 8.29 -3.78
CA GLU A 92 -9.94 9.58 -3.14
C GLU A 92 -10.12 10.70 -4.20
N PRO A 93 -11.25 11.42 -4.18
CA PRO A 93 -11.61 12.33 -5.27
C PRO A 93 -10.68 13.53 -5.48
N GLU A 94 -9.95 13.97 -4.46
CA GLU A 94 -9.08 15.14 -4.59
C GLU A 94 -7.81 14.84 -5.40
N ASN A 95 -7.23 13.65 -5.22
CA ASN A 95 -5.99 13.23 -5.88
C ASN A 95 -6.24 12.26 -7.06
N ASP A 96 -7.31 11.45 -7.02
CA ASP A 96 -7.65 10.50 -8.08
C ASP A 96 -9.17 10.48 -8.40
N PRO A 97 -9.70 11.57 -8.98
CA PRO A 97 -11.12 11.66 -9.34
C PRO A 97 -11.56 10.57 -10.33
N ARG A 98 -10.64 10.08 -11.17
CA ARG A 98 -10.92 9.00 -12.11
C ARG A 98 -11.00 7.65 -11.41
N GLY A 99 -10.08 7.37 -10.49
CA GLY A 99 -10.12 6.19 -9.64
C GLY A 99 -11.44 6.11 -8.85
N ALA A 100 -11.85 7.22 -8.24
CA ALA A 100 -13.11 7.33 -7.52
C ALA A 100 -14.33 7.01 -8.40
N GLU A 101 -14.41 7.61 -9.60
CA GLU A 101 -15.48 7.31 -10.56
C GLU A 101 -15.52 5.82 -10.94
N LEU A 102 -14.36 5.23 -11.25
CA LEU A 102 -14.24 3.84 -11.67
C LEU A 102 -14.63 2.87 -10.55
N TYR A 103 -14.11 3.08 -9.33
CA TYR A 103 -14.43 2.25 -8.17
C TYR A 103 -15.92 2.28 -7.87
N ARG A 104 -16.50 3.48 -7.76
CA ARG A 104 -17.94 3.62 -7.46
C ARG A 104 -18.79 2.93 -8.52
N ARG A 105 -18.46 3.10 -9.81
CA ARG A 105 -19.18 2.45 -10.91
C ARG A 105 -19.15 0.93 -10.77
N GLU A 106 -18.00 0.35 -10.46
CA GLU A 106 -17.83 -1.09 -10.32
C GLU A 106 -18.54 -1.61 -9.06
N ALA A 107 -18.41 -0.93 -7.92
CA ALA A 107 -19.14 -1.25 -6.69
C ALA A 107 -20.67 -1.20 -6.86
N VAL A 108 -21.19 -0.24 -7.65
CA VAL A 108 -22.63 -0.19 -8.02
C VAL A 108 -23.01 -1.39 -8.89
N ALA A 109 -22.19 -1.73 -9.90
CA ALA A 109 -22.47 -2.85 -10.79
C ALA A 109 -22.47 -4.20 -10.06
N GLU A 110 -21.67 -4.34 -9.00
CA GLU A 110 -21.62 -5.50 -8.11
C GLU A 110 -22.71 -5.48 -7.01
N GLY A 111 -23.46 -4.39 -6.92
CA GLY A 111 -24.55 -4.24 -5.94
C GLY A 111 -24.09 -4.00 -4.50
N LEU A 112 -22.79 -3.74 -4.30
CA LEU A 112 -22.17 -3.39 -3.02
C LEU A 112 -22.49 -1.96 -2.61
N TRP A 113 -22.57 -1.04 -3.59
CA TRP A 113 -22.89 0.37 -3.34
C TRP A 113 -24.40 0.58 -3.30
N ARG A 114 -24.93 0.97 -2.13
CA ARG A 114 -26.33 1.39 -1.99
C ARG A 114 -26.48 2.57 -1.05
N GLU A 115 -27.54 3.35 -1.26
CA GLU A 115 -27.86 4.56 -0.49
C GLU A 115 -28.91 4.30 0.61
N ASP A 116 -29.45 3.09 0.69
CA ASP A 116 -30.33 2.67 1.78
C ASP A 116 -29.54 2.42 3.08
N ASP A 117 -30.19 2.62 4.22
CA ASP A 117 -29.67 2.35 5.56
C ASP A 117 -29.92 0.87 5.88
N PRO A 118 -28.93 -0.03 5.70
CA PRO A 118 -29.13 -1.45 5.92
C PRO A 118 -29.27 -1.76 7.43
N ALA A 119 -29.62 -3.00 7.75
CA ALA A 119 -29.40 -3.48 9.11
C ALA A 119 -27.90 -3.50 9.43
N ALA A 120 -27.51 -3.26 10.69
CA ALA A 120 -26.11 -3.11 11.08
C ALA A 120 -25.23 -4.33 10.73
N ASP A 121 -25.76 -5.54 10.85
CA ASP A 121 -25.05 -6.78 10.45
C ASP A 121 -24.72 -6.81 8.96
N VAL A 122 -25.63 -6.31 8.12
CA VAL A 122 -25.41 -6.19 6.67
C VAL A 122 -24.47 -5.04 6.32
N GLU A 123 -24.40 -4.01 7.17
CA GLU A 123 -23.42 -2.92 7.04
C GLU A 123 -21.99 -3.44 7.31
N ASP A 124 -21.81 -4.15 8.43
CA ASP A 124 -20.53 -4.72 8.84
C ASP A 124 -19.98 -5.70 7.79
N GLU A 125 -20.80 -6.65 7.31
CA GLU A 125 -20.40 -7.59 6.25
C GLU A 125 -19.98 -6.89 4.95
N ARG A 126 -20.60 -5.75 4.63
CA ARG A 126 -20.25 -4.96 3.44
C ARG A 126 -18.96 -4.18 3.65
N ALA A 127 -18.77 -3.59 4.83
CA ALA A 127 -17.53 -2.92 5.20
C ALA A 127 -16.34 -3.87 5.07
N GLU A 128 -16.44 -5.06 5.70
CA GLU A 128 -15.42 -6.12 5.61
C GLU A 128 -15.17 -6.52 4.15
N ARG A 129 -16.22 -6.59 3.33
CA ARG A 129 -16.09 -6.94 1.91
C ARG A 129 -15.31 -5.88 1.14
N PHE A 130 -15.60 -4.59 1.34
CA PHE A 130 -14.87 -3.51 0.68
C PHE A 130 -13.39 -3.52 1.07
N GLU A 131 -13.10 -3.65 2.36
CA GLU A 131 -11.73 -3.71 2.88
C GLU A 131 -10.97 -4.92 2.31
N SER A 132 -11.58 -6.11 2.36
CA SER A 132 -10.96 -7.34 1.86
C SER A 132 -10.69 -7.28 0.35
N ASP A 133 -11.65 -6.80 -0.44
CA ASP A 133 -11.49 -6.67 -1.90
C ASP A 133 -10.41 -5.64 -2.25
N PHE A 134 -10.32 -4.53 -1.49
CA PHE A 134 -9.29 -3.53 -1.70
C PHE A 134 -7.89 -4.00 -1.26
N ARG A 135 -7.77 -4.68 -0.11
CA ARG A 135 -6.53 -5.34 0.33
C ARG A 135 -6.05 -6.34 -0.71
N GLY A 136 -6.95 -7.19 -1.21
CA GLY A 136 -6.65 -8.16 -2.27
C GLY A 136 -6.22 -7.51 -3.59
N LEU A 137 -6.83 -6.36 -3.95
CA LEU A 137 -6.38 -5.57 -5.09
C LEU A 137 -4.95 -5.06 -4.89
N CYS A 138 -4.63 -4.43 -3.76
CA CYS A 138 -3.31 -3.88 -3.47
C CYS A 138 -2.21 -4.95 -3.46
N VAL A 139 -2.49 -6.13 -2.89
CA VAL A 139 -1.61 -7.30 -2.97
C VAL A 139 -1.39 -7.71 -4.43
N GLY A 140 -2.45 -7.75 -5.24
CA GLY A 140 -2.37 -8.05 -6.67
C GLY A 140 -1.51 -7.04 -7.44
N LEU A 141 -1.67 -5.74 -7.16
CA LEU A 141 -0.87 -4.68 -7.77
C LEU A 141 0.62 -4.85 -7.46
N ALA A 142 0.97 -5.08 -6.19
CA ALA A 142 2.35 -5.28 -5.78
C ALA A 142 2.99 -6.50 -6.49
N ARG A 143 2.24 -7.60 -6.62
CA ARG A 143 2.69 -8.78 -7.38
C ARG A 143 2.92 -8.46 -8.84
N GLU A 144 2.01 -7.73 -9.47
CA GLU A 144 2.13 -7.33 -10.88
C GLU A 144 3.34 -6.42 -11.10
N LEU A 145 3.67 -5.54 -10.15
CA LEU A 145 4.89 -4.73 -10.20
C LEU A 145 6.18 -5.58 -10.21
N HIS A 146 6.19 -6.69 -9.45
CA HIS A 146 7.28 -7.65 -9.44
C HIS A 146 7.32 -8.48 -10.73
N GLU A 147 6.21 -9.12 -11.08
CA GLU A 147 6.08 -10.03 -12.23
C GLU A 147 6.31 -9.30 -13.56
N GLY A 148 5.85 -8.05 -13.67
CA GLY A 148 6.05 -7.17 -14.82
C GLY A 148 7.42 -6.48 -14.86
N GLY A 149 8.25 -6.65 -13.82
CA GLY A 149 9.59 -6.05 -13.74
C GLY A 149 9.59 -4.53 -13.55
N HIS A 150 8.45 -3.92 -13.23
CA HIS A 150 8.28 -2.47 -13.09
C HIS A 150 9.16 -1.89 -11.99
N LEU A 151 9.31 -2.59 -10.86
CA LEU A 151 10.18 -2.16 -9.76
C LEU A 151 11.66 -2.10 -10.19
N THR A 152 12.13 -3.12 -10.92
CA THR A 152 13.51 -3.16 -11.41
C THR A 152 13.74 -2.10 -12.49
N ALA A 153 12.76 -1.87 -13.36
CA ALA A 153 12.84 -0.83 -14.37
C ALA A 153 12.92 0.58 -13.77
N ALA A 154 12.16 0.85 -12.71
CA ALA A 154 12.14 2.16 -12.05
C ALA A 154 13.32 2.38 -11.09
N LEU A 155 13.71 1.35 -10.32
CA LEU A 155 14.67 1.50 -9.21
C LEU A 155 16.05 0.91 -9.52
N GLY A 156 16.22 0.28 -10.69
CA GLY A 156 17.43 -0.44 -11.07
C GLY A 156 17.66 -1.75 -10.31
N ARG A 157 16.76 -2.13 -9.40
CA ARG A 157 16.79 -3.37 -8.62
C ARG A 157 15.39 -3.78 -8.16
N ALA A 158 15.22 -5.05 -7.84
CA ALA A 158 14.04 -5.51 -7.11
C ALA A 158 14.14 -5.07 -5.64
N VAL A 159 13.03 -4.57 -5.09
CA VAL A 159 12.87 -4.20 -3.68
C VAL A 159 11.50 -4.69 -3.20
N PRO A 160 11.32 -5.02 -1.92
CA PRO A 160 10.00 -5.34 -1.38
C PRO A 160 9.03 -4.15 -1.48
N VAL A 161 7.74 -4.48 -1.59
CA VAL A 161 6.62 -3.58 -1.38
C VAL A 161 6.03 -3.88 -0.01
N ILE A 162 6.19 -2.99 0.95
CA ILE A 162 5.64 -3.15 2.30
C ILE A 162 4.20 -2.63 2.31
N LEU A 163 3.25 -3.51 2.57
CA LEU A 163 1.83 -3.18 2.66
C LEU A 163 1.46 -3.06 4.14
N TYR A 164 0.86 -1.94 4.53
CA TYR A 164 0.32 -1.75 5.86
C TYR A 164 -1.02 -1.02 5.80
N ASP A 165 -1.91 -1.44 6.68
CA ASP A 165 -3.20 -0.81 6.93
C ASP A 165 -3.09 -0.06 8.26
N MET A 166 -3.47 1.22 8.26
CA MET A 166 -3.37 2.06 9.47
C MET A 166 -4.30 1.59 10.59
N PHE A 167 -5.36 0.84 10.25
CA PHE A 167 -6.36 0.35 11.20
C PHE A 167 -6.15 -1.11 11.58
N ASP A 168 -5.27 -1.81 10.86
CA ASP A 168 -4.98 -3.22 11.07
C ASP A 168 -3.47 -3.51 10.93
N PRO A 169 -2.67 -3.10 11.93
CA PRO A 169 -1.21 -3.25 11.89
C PRO A 169 -0.76 -4.72 11.87
N GLU A 170 -1.58 -5.62 12.40
CA GLU A 170 -1.28 -7.06 12.48
C GLU A 170 -1.31 -7.71 11.09
N GLU A 171 -2.16 -7.23 10.19
CA GLU A 171 -2.23 -7.69 8.79
C GLU A 171 -1.01 -7.29 7.95
N MET A 172 -0.17 -6.34 8.39
CA MET A 172 1.01 -5.88 7.66
C MET A 172 1.91 -7.04 7.20
N PHE A 173 2.15 -8.02 8.09
CA PHE A 173 2.97 -9.19 7.78
C PHE A 173 2.31 -10.09 6.74
N ALA A 174 1.02 -10.38 6.89
CA ALA A 174 0.27 -11.24 5.98
C ALA A 174 0.15 -10.62 4.57
N LEU A 175 -0.21 -9.34 4.49
CA LEU A 175 -0.31 -8.61 3.22
C LEU A 175 1.03 -8.51 2.52
N THR A 176 2.10 -8.13 3.24
CA THR A 176 3.45 -8.04 2.68
C THR A 176 3.95 -9.41 2.23
N ARG A 177 3.68 -10.49 2.98
CA ARG A 177 4.03 -11.86 2.57
C ARG A 177 3.31 -12.28 1.30
N ALA A 178 2.02 -11.97 1.17
CA ALA A 178 1.23 -12.34 0.00
C ALA A 178 1.63 -11.55 -1.27
N ALA A 179 2.18 -10.35 -1.10
CA ALA A 179 2.50 -9.41 -2.17
C ALA A 179 3.89 -9.61 -2.81
N ASN A 180 4.83 -10.24 -2.11
CA ASN A 180 6.25 -10.18 -2.48
C ASN A 180 6.88 -11.57 -2.70
N PRO A 181 7.91 -11.67 -3.57
CA PRO A 181 8.84 -12.79 -3.56
C PRO A 181 9.46 -12.97 -2.15
N PRO A 182 9.52 -14.20 -1.61
CA PRO A 182 9.95 -14.46 -0.24
C PRO A 182 11.38 -13.98 0.05
N GLU A 183 12.25 -14.01 -0.95
CA GLU A 183 13.64 -13.56 -0.84
C GLU A 183 13.78 -12.05 -0.58
N LEU A 184 12.81 -11.23 -1.01
CA LEU A 184 12.85 -9.78 -0.84
C LEU A 184 12.38 -9.32 0.55
N ILE A 185 11.60 -10.16 1.23
CA ILE A 185 10.98 -9.84 2.52
C ILE A 185 11.56 -10.64 3.69
N ALA A 186 12.59 -11.45 3.47
CA ALA A 186 13.18 -12.27 4.53
C ALA A 186 13.66 -11.44 5.73
N ASP A 187 14.28 -10.27 5.49
CA ASP A 187 14.70 -9.33 6.54
C ASP A 187 13.51 -8.67 7.25
N PHE A 188 12.45 -8.35 6.50
CA PHE A 188 11.22 -7.82 7.07
C PHE A 188 10.52 -8.85 7.97
N LEU A 189 10.38 -10.10 7.51
CA LEU A 189 9.72 -11.16 8.27
C LEU A 189 10.50 -11.62 9.51
N ALA A 190 11.81 -11.32 9.60
CA ALA A 190 12.59 -11.66 10.78
C ALA A 190 12.11 -10.97 12.08
N GLY A 191 11.32 -9.88 11.97
CA GLY A 191 10.70 -9.23 13.12
C GLY A 191 9.35 -9.80 13.54
N GLU A 192 8.73 -10.68 12.75
CA GLU A 192 7.45 -11.33 13.11
C GLU A 192 7.64 -12.28 14.32
N ASP A 193 8.83 -12.89 14.43
CA ASP A 193 9.23 -13.78 15.52
C ASP A 193 9.93 -13.04 16.68
N ALA A 194 9.98 -11.71 16.66
CA ALA A 194 10.59 -10.92 17.74
C ALA A 194 9.73 -11.00 19.01
N PRO A 195 10.32 -11.33 20.18
CA PRO A 195 9.59 -11.59 21.43
C PRO A 195 8.96 -10.36 22.06
#